data_AF-A0A7K2ZJK3-F1
#
_entry.id   AF-A0A7K2ZJK3-F1
#
_cell.length_a   1.000
_cell.length_b   1.000
_cell.length_c   1.000
_cell.angle_alpha   90.00
_cell.angle_beta   90.00
_cell.angle_gamma   90.00
#
_symmetry.space_group_name_H-M   'P 1'
#
loop_
_entity.id
_entity.type
_entity.pdbx_description
1 polymer ?
#
loop_
_entity_poly.entity_id
_entity_poly.type
_entity_poly.pdbx_seq_one_letter_code
_entity_poly.pdbx_strand_id
1 'polypeptide(L)'
;FRGAGGLTQRVPTEHLIPAGTEPLPSSAAGEQERPVDAGLARRVALADSLAPLGVSDTAGQHQGGGGLFDAVASVLHPSVTAPGAPGRSRLYEATATPTVLEDLPRLLGGDGVTGDDLHSKDGSSAGSYRMRAVVTGLTPAWANGKTQLRTHQQAQHTATDSAGKGRSVAGGIGPAIGVGAAANAAVVRATAMPVAAARKARFSVNEQTVSSRQGAEVRGEKVLYRGTVQFTVEGTGPRSVQAILRPEARVATHALRVWVSLRADEAQELGLPLPPGVEAGEFIKQPEAGADARHLPFGATGSSVTLGRLDTAPMMKAVRELFATDPRLAGYLPAFGATRPPADLSREEEEAQRANDRELMAALSEANLRVNKDQLLSTGIRVRLRRKTAMHAHDVQLRVHGTMGEAHHLGDMDDWLVRAHAGVAANAQTGRSSSRSIGGMLLAQARLIPGVLTGSARYERQSSGTRRNQAGPTTRTDVLTNGSEKASAFGAALRLNVDVTMTSRQRKPARAVTPGAPGRDVPEAKLLSGLHLEEQDVRLLTPSEFTVGTDERARLDAGAGQAPGPERPVT
;
A
#
# COMPACT_ATOMS: atom_id res chain seq x y z
N PHE A 1 9.42 32.99 -22.30
CA PHE A 1 9.09 32.92 -20.86
C PHE A 1 10.02 31.91 -20.20
N ARG A 2 10.87 32.35 -19.25
CA ARG A 2 11.71 31.47 -18.42
C ARG A 2 10.81 30.94 -17.29
N GLY A 3 10.45 29.67 -17.33
CA GLY A 3 9.48 29.08 -16.40
C GLY A 3 9.99 29.10 -14.97
N ALA A 4 9.16 29.58 -14.04
CA ALA A 4 9.43 29.46 -12.61
C ALA A 4 9.34 27.99 -12.22
N GLY A 5 10.49 27.33 -12.04
CA GLY A 5 10.56 26.03 -11.39
C GLY A 5 10.06 26.15 -9.95
N GLY A 6 9.32 25.16 -9.47
CA GLY A 6 8.91 25.09 -8.07
C GLY A 6 9.88 24.20 -7.27
N LEU A 7 10.33 24.71 -6.12
CA LEU A 7 11.02 23.94 -5.09
C LEU A 7 10.06 23.80 -3.91
N THR A 8 9.86 22.56 -3.44
CA THR A 8 9.19 22.31 -2.16
C THR A 8 10.18 21.60 -1.26
N GLN A 9 10.40 22.17 -0.08
CA GLN A 9 11.35 21.68 0.90
C GLN A 9 10.68 21.59 2.26
N ARG A 10 10.85 20.46 2.94
CA ARG A 10 10.54 20.29 4.36
C ARG A 10 11.81 20.61 5.12
N VAL A 11 11.94 21.86 5.55
CA VAL A 11 13.06 22.32 6.36
C VAL A 11 12.57 22.44 7.80
N PRO A 12 12.99 21.55 8.71
CA PRO A 12 12.87 21.83 10.13
C PRO A 12 13.50 23.20 10.43
N THR A 13 12.86 24.03 11.25
CA THR A 13 13.21 25.44 11.43
C THR A 13 14.66 25.65 11.85
N GLU A 14 15.21 24.67 12.58
CA GLU A 14 16.59 24.57 13.02
C GLU A 14 17.63 24.40 11.89
N HIS A 15 17.20 24.10 10.67
CA HIS A 15 18.06 23.99 9.48
C HIS A 15 17.99 25.22 8.55
N LEU A 16 17.23 26.24 8.95
CA LEU A 16 17.22 27.52 8.23
C LEU A 16 18.48 28.30 8.58
N ILE A 17 19.44 28.29 7.66
CA ILE A 17 20.64 29.13 7.77
C ILE A 17 20.35 30.48 7.10
N PRO A 18 20.60 31.63 7.74
CA PRO A 18 20.37 32.94 7.13
C PRO A 18 21.08 33.08 5.79
N ALA A 19 20.39 33.61 4.78
CA ALA A 19 20.97 33.82 3.46
C ALA A 19 22.28 34.64 3.55
N GLY A 20 23.38 34.10 3.02
CA GLY A 20 24.70 34.74 3.04
C GLY A 20 25.69 34.19 4.07
N THR A 21 25.33 33.15 4.82
CA THR A 21 26.28 32.41 5.68
C THR A 21 26.88 31.23 4.92
N GLU A 22 28.19 31.33 4.69
CA GLU A 22 29.08 30.41 3.95
C GLU A 22 28.74 30.12 2.47
N PRO A 23 29.76 30.01 1.59
CA PRO A 23 29.53 29.54 0.23
C PRO A 23 29.02 28.10 0.29
N LEU A 24 28.12 27.72 -0.63
CA LEU A 24 27.87 26.32 -0.94
C LEU A 24 29.25 25.65 -1.12
N PRO A 25 29.61 24.58 -0.38
CA PRO A 25 30.85 23.87 -0.66
C PRO A 25 30.83 23.27 -2.08
N SER A 26 29.64 23.04 -2.66
CA SER A 26 29.49 22.70 -4.09
C SER A 26 29.80 23.86 -5.07
N SER A 27 29.99 25.09 -4.59
CA SER A 27 30.42 26.24 -5.41
C SER A 27 31.92 26.53 -5.30
N ALA A 28 32.58 26.03 -4.26
CA ALA A 28 34.03 26.14 -4.08
C ALA A 28 34.69 24.85 -4.61
N ALA A 29 35.07 24.89 -5.88
CA ALA A 29 35.82 23.86 -6.61
C ALA A 29 35.06 22.57 -6.97
N GLY A 30 34.32 22.60 -8.09
CA GLY A 30 34.35 21.52 -9.09
C GLY A 30 34.04 20.09 -8.66
N GLU A 31 33.37 19.85 -7.52
CA GLU A 31 32.96 18.50 -7.13
C GLU A 31 31.89 18.00 -8.11
N GLN A 32 32.36 17.27 -9.11
CA GLN A 32 31.52 16.57 -10.07
C GLN A 32 30.54 15.67 -9.31
N GLU A 33 29.29 15.72 -9.74
CA GLU A 33 28.27 14.78 -9.27
C GLU A 33 28.81 13.36 -9.40
N ARG A 34 28.98 12.68 -8.25
CA ARG A 34 29.52 11.32 -8.27
C ARG A 34 28.42 10.38 -8.76
N PRO A 35 28.65 9.65 -9.85
CA PRO A 35 27.70 8.66 -10.32
C PRO A 35 27.54 7.60 -9.24
N VAL A 36 26.30 7.24 -8.96
CA VAL A 36 25.95 6.19 -8.00
C VAL A 36 25.63 4.94 -8.81
N ASP A 37 26.36 3.86 -8.58
CA ASP A 37 26.04 2.57 -9.21
C ASP A 37 24.73 1.99 -8.63
N ALA A 38 24.18 0.99 -9.32
CA ALA A 38 22.90 0.39 -8.92
C ALA A 38 22.94 -0.28 -7.53
N GLY A 39 24.09 -0.80 -7.11
CA GLY A 39 24.27 -1.45 -5.81
C GLY A 39 24.27 -0.43 -4.67
N LEU A 40 25.03 0.65 -4.83
CA LEU A 40 25.05 1.76 -3.88
C LEU A 40 23.69 2.47 -3.84
N ALA A 41 23.05 2.72 -4.98
CA ALA A 41 21.71 3.32 -5.03
C ALA A 41 20.68 2.50 -4.24
N ARG A 42 20.75 1.17 -4.36
CA ARG A 42 19.91 0.24 -3.59
C ARG A 42 20.23 0.30 -2.09
N ARG A 43 21.49 0.27 -1.69
CA ARG A 43 21.86 0.35 -0.26
C ARG A 43 21.45 1.68 0.37
N VAL A 44 21.58 2.79 -0.37
CA VAL A 44 21.11 4.11 0.06
C VAL A 44 19.59 4.14 0.21
N ALA A 45 18.84 3.55 -0.74
CA ALA A 45 17.39 3.47 -0.65
C ALA A 45 16.89 2.66 0.57
N LEU A 46 17.68 1.67 1.00
CA LEU A 46 17.39 0.80 2.15
C LEU A 46 17.96 1.33 3.48
N ALA A 47 18.69 2.45 3.47
CA ALA A 47 19.32 3.03 4.65
C ALA A 47 18.27 3.44 5.69
N ASP A 48 18.52 3.13 6.96
CA ASP A 48 17.51 3.28 8.01
C ASP A 48 17.29 4.77 8.37
N SER A 49 18.28 5.64 8.14
CA SER A 49 18.22 7.09 8.39
C SER A 49 17.86 7.94 7.17
N LEU A 50 17.54 7.32 6.02
CA LEU A 50 17.23 8.03 4.78
C LEU A 50 16.00 8.94 4.94
N ALA A 51 16.19 10.24 4.77
CA ALA A 51 15.11 11.22 4.77
C ALA A 51 15.17 12.19 3.60
N PRO A 52 14.28 12.07 2.62
CA PRO A 52 14.06 13.11 1.62
C PRO A 52 13.59 14.42 2.27
N LEU A 53 14.30 15.51 2.03
CA LEU A 53 13.98 16.84 2.56
C LEU A 53 13.45 17.81 1.50
N GLY A 54 13.81 17.61 0.24
CA GLY A 54 13.36 18.51 -0.82
C GLY A 54 13.46 17.87 -2.20
N VAL A 55 12.55 18.28 -3.08
CA VAL A 55 12.57 17.90 -4.50
C VAL A 55 12.46 19.17 -5.33
N SER A 56 13.23 19.24 -6.41
CA SER A 56 13.19 20.31 -7.39
C SER A 56 13.23 19.74 -8.80
N ASP A 57 12.39 20.31 -9.65
CA ASP A 57 12.42 20.09 -11.09
C ASP A 57 13.03 21.32 -11.77
N THR A 58 13.90 21.08 -12.75
CA THR A 58 14.42 22.15 -13.61
C THR A 58 13.44 22.55 -14.71
N ALA A 59 12.44 21.71 -14.97
CA ALA A 59 11.36 21.94 -15.90
C ALA A 59 10.09 22.45 -15.21
N GLY A 60 9.14 22.96 -15.98
CA GLY A 60 7.87 23.47 -15.45
C GLY A 60 6.96 22.34 -14.95
N GLN A 61 6.31 22.55 -13.81
CA GLN A 61 5.42 21.56 -13.18
C GLN A 61 4.06 21.41 -13.88
N HIS A 62 3.73 22.34 -14.78
CA HIS A 62 2.49 22.33 -15.53
C HIS A 62 2.65 21.65 -16.89
N GLN A 63 1.52 21.26 -17.48
CA GLN A 63 1.47 20.72 -18.84
C GLN A 63 2.18 21.62 -19.85
N GLY A 64 3.06 21.04 -20.67
CA GLY A 64 3.90 21.74 -21.63
C GLY A 64 5.15 22.40 -21.03
N GLY A 65 5.38 22.20 -19.72
CA GLY A 65 6.57 22.67 -19.00
C GLY A 65 7.77 21.74 -19.14
N GLY A 66 7.60 20.54 -19.70
CA GLY A 66 8.64 19.52 -19.88
C GLY A 66 9.02 18.78 -18.59
N GLY A 67 8.23 18.92 -17.52
CA GLY A 67 8.51 18.33 -16.21
C GLY A 67 7.90 16.94 -16.01
N LEU A 68 7.93 16.47 -14.76
CA LEU A 68 7.41 15.15 -14.40
C LEU A 68 5.96 14.92 -14.87
N PHE A 69 5.10 15.94 -14.79
CA PHE A 69 3.73 15.87 -15.30
C PHE A 69 3.68 15.44 -16.77
N ASP A 70 4.50 16.05 -17.63
CA ASP A 70 4.52 15.76 -19.06
C ASP A 70 5.11 14.38 -19.35
N ALA A 71 6.13 13.96 -18.58
CA ALA A 71 6.68 12.62 -18.66
C ALA A 71 5.62 11.56 -18.35
N VAL A 72 4.85 11.71 -17.28
CA VAL A 72 3.75 10.79 -16.95
C VAL A 72 2.60 10.90 -17.95
N ALA A 73 2.26 12.11 -18.39
CA ALA A 73 1.20 12.30 -19.38
C ALA A 73 1.53 11.64 -20.73
N SER A 74 2.81 11.57 -21.10
CA SER A 74 3.26 10.98 -22.37
C SER A 74 3.02 9.48 -22.47
N VAL A 75 3.01 8.76 -21.35
CA VAL A 75 2.78 7.31 -21.32
C VAL A 75 1.29 6.94 -21.22
N LEU A 76 0.41 7.93 -21.01
CA LEU A 76 -1.03 7.75 -20.87
C LEU A 76 -1.79 8.06 -22.17
N HIS A 77 -3.07 7.68 -22.22
CA HIS A 77 -3.91 8.03 -23.35
C HIS A 77 -4.24 9.55 -23.33
N PRO A 78 -4.11 10.29 -24.45
CA PRO A 78 -4.30 11.74 -24.48
C PRO A 78 -5.67 12.23 -23.97
N SER A 79 -6.74 11.43 -24.12
CA SER A 79 -8.07 11.79 -23.61
C SER A 79 -8.16 11.84 -22.08
N VAL A 80 -7.24 11.18 -21.37
CA VAL A 80 -7.18 11.14 -19.90
C VAL A 80 -6.51 12.40 -19.34
N THR A 81 -5.56 12.95 -20.08
CA THR A 81 -4.78 14.15 -19.70
C THR A 81 -5.24 15.42 -20.43
N ALA A 82 -6.30 15.32 -21.24
CA ALA A 82 -6.89 16.44 -21.96
C ALA A 82 -7.40 17.55 -21.00
N PRO A 83 -7.42 18.83 -21.44
CA PRO A 83 -8.04 19.91 -20.67
C PRO A 83 -9.47 19.57 -20.23
N GLY A 84 -9.76 19.74 -18.93
CA GLY A 84 -11.07 19.45 -18.34
C GLY A 84 -11.35 17.97 -18.05
N ALA A 85 -10.42 17.05 -18.34
CA ALA A 85 -10.54 15.66 -17.89
C ALA A 85 -10.23 15.55 -16.38
N PRO A 86 -10.99 14.77 -15.60
CA PRO A 86 -10.72 14.56 -14.17
C PRO A 86 -9.37 13.86 -13.93
N GLY A 87 -8.90 13.04 -14.88
CA GLY A 87 -7.58 12.43 -14.84
C GLY A 87 -6.44 13.46 -14.84
N ARG A 88 -6.62 14.62 -15.49
CA ARG A 88 -5.61 15.67 -15.54
C ARG A 88 -5.36 16.31 -14.17
N SER A 89 -6.42 16.66 -13.44
CA SER A 89 -6.27 17.30 -12.13
C SER A 89 -5.66 16.34 -11.11
N ARG A 90 -6.07 15.07 -11.12
CA ARG A 90 -5.47 14.02 -10.29
C ARG A 90 -4.00 13.80 -10.63
N LEU A 91 -3.66 13.75 -11.92
CA LEU A 91 -2.27 13.61 -12.34
C LEU A 91 -1.43 14.80 -11.86
N TYR A 92 -1.95 16.02 -11.98
CA TYR A 92 -1.27 17.22 -11.52
C TYR A 92 -0.97 17.18 -10.01
N GLU A 93 -1.95 16.78 -9.19
CA GLU A 93 -1.78 16.59 -7.75
C GLU A 93 -0.75 15.49 -7.43
N ALA A 94 -0.80 14.37 -8.16
CA ALA A 94 0.10 13.25 -7.93
C ALA A 94 1.55 13.50 -8.37
N THR A 95 1.76 14.36 -9.38
CA THR A 95 3.10 14.79 -9.84
C THR A 95 3.58 16.09 -9.19
N ALA A 96 2.79 16.67 -8.28
CA ALA A 96 3.18 17.87 -7.57
C ALA A 96 4.37 17.55 -6.65
N THR A 97 5.30 18.51 -6.54
CA THR A 97 6.50 18.37 -5.70
C THR A 97 6.24 17.91 -4.26
N PRO A 98 5.24 18.41 -3.51
CA PRO A 98 4.95 17.88 -2.16
C PRO A 98 4.59 16.39 -2.16
N THR A 99 3.75 15.95 -3.10
CA THR A 99 3.33 14.54 -3.20
C THR A 99 4.50 13.65 -3.59
N VAL A 100 5.30 14.09 -4.56
CA VAL A 100 6.52 13.37 -4.99
C VAL A 100 7.52 13.25 -3.83
N LEU A 101 7.69 14.32 -3.03
CA LEU A 101 8.56 14.30 -1.86
C LEU A 101 8.07 13.31 -0.79
N GLU A 102 6.76 13.26 -0.53
CA GLU A 102 6.15 12.31 0.42
C GLU A 102 6.29 10.86 -0.03
N ASP A 103 6.13 10.60 -1.33
CA ASP A 103 6.20 9.26 -1.89
C ASP A 103 7.62 8.81 -2.23
N LEU A 104 8.60 9.71 -2.17
CA LEU A 104 9.97 9.40 -2.58
C LEU A 104 10.58 8.18 -1.89
N PRO A 105 10.45 7.97 -0.57
CA PRO A 105 10.96 6.75 0.07
C PRO A 105 10.36 5.47 -0.54
N ARG A 106 9.06 5.49 -0.87
CA ARG A 106 8.36 4.36 -1.50
C ARG A 106 8.78 4.19 -2.96
N LEU A 107 9.04 5.28 -3.67
CA LEU A 107 9.52 5.26 -5.05
C LEU A 107 10.96 4.73 -5.16
N LEU A 108 11.80 5.01 -4.15
CA LEU A 108 13.18 4.53 -4.04
C LEU A 108 13.28 3.07 -3.59
N GLY A 109 12.32 2.57 -2.81
CA GLY A 109 12.24 1.18 -2.30
C GLY A 109 12.11 0.07 -3.36
N GLY A 110 12.36 0.38 -4.64
CA GLY A 110 12.66 -0.58 -5.69
C GLY A 110 11.50 -0.91 -6.63
N ASP A 111 10.29 -1.13 -6.12
CA ASP A 111 9.16 -1.59 -6.95
C ASP A 111 8.29 -0.48 -7.54
N GLY A 112 8.48 0.74 -7.04
CA GLY A 112 7.71 1.90 -7.47
C GLY A 112 6.29 1.95 -6.87
N VAL A 113 5.60 3.04 -7.19
CA VAL A 113 4.23 3.33 -6.73
C VAL A 113 3.32 3.30 -7.95
N THR A 114 2.21 2.57 -7.83
CA THR A 114 1.13 2.58 -8.82
C THR A 114 0.17 3.73 -8.49
N GLY A 115 -0.02 4.63 -9.44
CA GLY A 115 -0.92 5.77 -9.31
C GLY A 115 -2.39 5.38 -9.37
N ASP A 116 -3.25 6.32 -8.99
CA ASP A 116 -4.69 6.14 -9.04
C ASP A 116 -5.23 6.00 -10.47
N ASP A 117 -6.47 5.52 -10.56
CA ASP A 117 -7.20 5.43 -11.81
C ASP A 117 -7.55 6.84 -12.32
N LEU A 118 -6.99 7.15 -13.49
CA LEU A 118 -7.17 8.40 -14.20
C LEU A 118 -8.22 8.20 -15.30
N HIS A 119 -9.23 9.06 -15.32
CA HIS A 119 -10.36 8.95 -16.24
C HIS A 119 -10.41 10.13 -17.20
N SER A 120 -10.79 9.84 -18.45
CA SER A 120 -11.19 10.85 -19.44
C SER A 120 -12.50 11.54 -19.06
N LYS A 121 -12.77 12.70 -19.69
CA LYS A 121 -13.98 13.51 -19.43
C LYS A 121 -15.29 12.71 -19.58
N ASP A 122 -15.37 11.86 -20.60
CA ASP A 122 -16.57 11.08 -20.91
C ASP A 122 -16.55 9.67 -20.27
N GLY A 123 -15.53 9.38 -19.44
CA GLY A 123 -15.31 8.05 -18.85
C GLY A 123 -15.02 6.94 -19.86
N SER A 124 -14.76 7.30 -21.12
CA SER A 124 -14.59 6.37 -22.23
C SER A 124 -13.22 5.68 -22.23
N SER A 125 -12.21 6.37 -21.74
CA SER A 125 -10.85 5.88 -21.49
C SER A 125 -10.50 6.03 -20.02
N ALA A 126 -9.85 5.01 -19.47
CA ALA A 126 -9.24 5.03 -18.15
C ALA A 126 -7.85 4.40 -18.21
N GLY A 127 -6.92 4.89 -17.40
CA GLY A 127 -5.58 4.34 -17.30
C GLY A 127 -4.97 4.66 -15.94
N SER A 128 -3.87 3.99 -15.63
CA SER A 128 -3.02 4.26 -14.47
C SER A 128 -1.56 4.26 -14.92
N TYR A 129 -0.66 4.73 -14.07
CA TYR A 129 0.77 4.73 -14.31
C TYR A 129 1.48 4.06 -13.13
N ARG A 130 2.65 3.49 -13.39
CA ARG A 130 3.58 3.02 -12.36
C ARG A 130 4.83 3.86 -12.45
N MET A 131 5.27 4.38 -11.31
CA MET A 131 6.45 5.24 -11.23
C MET A 131 7.46 4.61 -10.28
N ARG A 132 8.72 4.51 -10.72
CA ARG A 132 9.86 4.03 -9.92
C ARG A 132 10.94 5.09 -9.92
N ALA A 133 11.64 5.25 -8.81
CA ALA A 133 12.78 6.16 -8.69
C ALA A 133 14.08 5.39 -8.40
N VAL A 134 15.19 5.86 -8.95
CA VAL A 134 16.54 5.35 -8.66
C VAL A 134 17.48 6.54 -8.48
N VAL A 135 18.30 6.51 -7.44
CA VAL A 135 19.36 7.51 -7.23
C VAL A 135 20.48 7.25 -8.24
N THR A 136 20.78 8.22 -9.09
CA THR A 136 21.82 8.10 -10.13
C THR A 136 23.07 8.93 -9.82
N GLY A 137 22.95 9.92 -8.93
CA GLY A 137 24.06 10.75 -8.50
C GLY A 137 23.84 11.28 -7.09
N LEU A 138 24.93 11.40 -6.31
CA LEU A 138 24.93 11.97 -4.97
C LEU A 138 26.22 12.77 -4.74
N THR A 139 26.07 13.99 -4.23
CA THR A 139 27.18 14.85 -3.82
C THR A 139 26.93 15.34 -2.40
N PRO A 140 27.92 15.28 -1.50
CA PRO A 140 27.78 15.84 -0.16
C PRO A 140 27.60 17.35 -0.26
N ALA A 141 26.72 17.90 0.59
CA ALA A 141 26.45 19.32 0.60
C ALA A 141 26.82 19.94 1.94
N TRP A 142 26.14 19.61 3.03
CA TRP A 142 26.40 20.26 4.33
C TRP A 142 26.25 19.30 5.50
N ALA A 143 26.93 19.63 6.60
CA ALA A 143 26.55 19.12 7.90
C ALA A 143 25.17 19.70 8.27
N ASN A 144 24.29 18.83 8.76
CA ASN A 144 22.91 19.18 9.12
C ASN A 144 22.71 19.14 10.66
N GLY A 145 23.80 19.08 11.43
CA GLY A 145 23.77 19.07 12.90
C GLY A 145 23.12 17.82 13.51
N LYS A 146 22.85 17.86 14.82
CA LYS A 146 22.32 16.74 15.63
C LYS A 146 20.79 16.75 15.79
N THR A 147 20.07 17.26 14.81
CA THR A 147 18.61 17.51 14.91
C THR A 147 17.80 16.21 15.05
N GLN A 148 16.55 16.30 15.47
CA GLN A 148 15.72 15.10 15.68
C GLN A 148 14.99 14.74 14.39
N LEU A 149 15.36 13.62 13.75
CA LEU A 149 14.59 13.07 12.63
C LEU A 149 13.64 11.99 13.15
N ARG A 150 12.35 12.12 12.89
CA ARG A 150 11.34 11.12 13.26
C ARG A 150 10.81 10.43 12.03
N THR A 151 11.07 9.14 11.90
CA THR A 151 10.47 8.26 10.90
C THR A 151 9.42 7.38 11.56
N HIS A 152 8.26 7.23 10.94
CA HIS A 152 7.28 6.26 11.39
C HIS A 152 6.44 5.73 10.23
N GLN A 153 6.10 4.46 10.33
CA GLN A 153 5.21 3.73 9.45
C GLN A 153 4.10 3.15 10.34
N GLN A 154 2.86 3.22 9.89
CA GLN A 154 1.70 2.75 10.63
C GLN A 154 0.86 1.86 9.71
N ALA A 155 0.43 0.73 10.25
CA ALA A 155 -0.57 -0.13 9.64
C ALA A 155 -1.69 -0.35 10.65
N GLN A 156 -2.90 -0.41 10.12
CA GLN A 156 -4.09 -0.68 10.91
C GLN A 156 -4.88 -1.74 10.17
N HIS A 157 -5.01 -2.91 10.78
CA HIS A 157 -5.86 -3.97 10.29
C HIS A 157 -7.11 -4.04 11.15
N THR A 158 -8.27 -3.86 10.53
CA THR A 158 -9.55 -3.91 11.21
C THR A 158 -10.34 -5.11 10.70
N ALA A 159 -10.55 -6.08 11.58
CA ALA A 159 -11.46 -7.21 11.35
C ALA A 159 -12.82 -6.86 11.95
N THR A 160 -13.84 -6.77 11.10
CA THR A 160 -15.21 -6.43 11.51
C THR A 160 -16.11 -7.64 11.30
N ASP A 161 -16.63 -8.21 12.38
CA ASP A 161 -17.71 -9.18 12.34
C ASP A 161 -19.04 -8.47 12.68
N SER A 162 -20.00 -8.54 11.77
CA SER A 162 -21.28 -7.84 11.93
C SER A 162 -22.45 -8.80 11.77
N ALA A 163 -23.27 -8.90 12.81
CA ALA A 163 -24.49 -9.69 12.84
C ALA A 163 -25.70 -8.77 12.99
N GLY A 164 -26.64 -8.86 12.06
CA GLY A 164 -27.84 -8.03 12.04
C GLY A 164 -29.11 -8.86 11.93
N LYS A 165 -30.04 -8.69 12.89
CA LYS A 165 -31.42 -9.20 12.78
C LYS A 165 -32.39 -8.03 12.72
N GLY A 166 -33.22 -7.98 11.70
CA GLY A 166 -34.15 -6.87 11.49
C GLY A 166 -35.51 -7.34 10.99
N ARG A 167 -36.55 -6.63 11.44
CA ARG A 167 -37.91 -6.76 10.92
C ARG A 167 -38.18 -5.58 10.00
N SER A 168 -38.59 -5.85 8.77
CA SER A 168 -39.06 -4.86 7.81
C SER A 168 -40.56 -4.99 7.67
N VAL A 169 -41.28 -3.88 7.78
CA VAL A 169 -42.69 -3.80 7.40
C VAL A 169 -42.77 -2.79 6.27
N ALA A 170 -43.19 -3.26 5.10
CA ALA A 170 -43.48 -2.43 3.95
C ALA A 170 -44.98 -2.51 3.68
N GLY A 171 -45.64 -1.37 3.59
CA GLY A 171 -47.07 -1.27 3.32
C GLY A 171 -47.32 -0.16 2.30
N GLY A 172 -48.00 -0.49 1.21
CA GLY A 172 -48.55 0.52 0.29
C GLY A 172 -49.89 0.98 0.84
N ILE A 173 -50.05 2.29 1.06
CA ILE A 173 -51.34 2.89 1.45
C ILE A 173 -51.60 4.02 0.47
N GLY A 174 -52.60 3.82 -0.40
CA GLY A 174 -53.07 4.83 -1.35
C GLY A 174 -53.88 4.23 -2.50
N PRO A 175 -54.76 5.00 -3.16
CA PRO A 175 -55.44 4.55 -4.37
C PRO A 175 -54.39 4.31 -5.47
N ALA A 176 -54.42 3.14 -6.10
CA ALA A 176 -53.61 2.88 -7.27
C ALA A 176 -54.19 3.68 -8.45
N ILE A 177 -53.47 4.69 -8.94
CA ILE A 177 -53.87 5.41 -10.15
C ILE A 177 -53.40 4.58 -11.33
N GLY A 178 -54.37 4.03 -12.06
CA GLY A 178 -54.16 3.17 -13.21
C GLY A 178 -54.75 3.78 -14.47
N VAL A 179 -53.96 3.92 -15.53
CA VAL A 179 -54.44 4.31 -16.86
C VAL A 179 -54.16 3.16 -17.81
N GLY A 180 -55.18 2.75 -18.58
CA GLY A 180 -55.07 1.69 -19.56
C GLY A 180 -55.85 2.03 -20.82
N ALA A 181 -55.20 1.88 -21.98
CA ALA A 181 -55.86 1.94 -23.27
C ALA A 181 -56.13 0.52 -23.76
N ALA A 182 -57.37 0.25 -24.17
CA ALA A 182 -57.76 -0.99 -24.81
C ALA A 182 -58.10 -0.67 -26.27
N ALA A 183 -57.14 -0.88 -27.16
CA ALA A 183 -57.39 -1.00 -28.58
C ALA A 183 -57.14 -2.46 -28.94
N ASN A 184 -58.18 -3.11 -29.47
CA ASN A 184 -58.31 -4.53 -29.73
C ASN A 184 -56.97 -5.29 -29.91
N ALA A 185 -56.70 -6.20 -28.96
CA ALA A 185 -55.60 -7.18 -28.87
C ALA A 185 -54.31 -6.82 -28.11
N ALA A 186 -54.08 -5.57 -27.68
CA ALA A 186 -52.97 -5.25 -26.77
C ALA A 186 -53.44 -4.41 -25.57
N VAL A 187 -53.22 -4.89 -24.35
CA VAL A 187 -53.58 -4.17 -23.11
C VAL A 187 -52.31 -3.69 -22.43
N VAL A 188 -52.13 -2.37 -22.37
CA VAL A 188 -51.07 -1.72 -21.60
C VAL A 188 -51.70 -1.10 -20.35
N ARG A 189 -51.27 -1.55 -19.16
CA ARG A 189 -51.67 -0.99 -17.87
C ARG A 189 -50.46 -0.36 -17.20
N ALA A 190 -50.52 0.92 -16.91
CA ALA A 190 -49.57 1.57 -16.03
C ALA A 190 -50.24 1.81 -14.67
N THR A 191 -49.61 1.39 -13.57
CA THR A 191 -50.10 1.56 -12.20
C THR A 191 -49.04 2.25 -11.37
N ALA A 192 -49.42 3.32 -10.66
CA ALA A 192 -48.57 4.02 -9.70
C ALA A 192 -49.09 3.76 -8.28
N MET A 193 -48.22 3.30 -7.38
CA MET A 193 -48.54 3.06 -5.97
C MET A 193 -47.53 3.76 -5.07
N PRO A 194 -47.96 4.61 -4.12
CA PRO A 194 -47.09 5.10 -3.06
C PRO A 194 -46.76 3.96 -2.08
N VAL A 195 -45.49 3.83 -1.72
CA VAL A 195 -44.97 2.80 -0.82
C VAL A 195 -44.27 3.46 0.35
N ALA A 196 -44.72 3.17 1.57
CA ALA A 196 -44.01 3.51 2.79
C ALA A 196 -43.41 2.23 3.38
N ALA A 197 -42.12 2.27 3.69
CA ALA A 197 -41.45 1.18 4.38
C ALA A 197 -40.73 1.68 5.62
N ALA A 198 -40.83 0.91 6.70
CA ALA A 198 -40.08 1.12 7.91
C ALA A 198 -39.27 -0.15 8.20
N ARG A 199 -37.95 0.00 8.31
CA ARG A 199 -37.05 -1.08 8.70
C ARG A 199 -36.47 -0.75 10.07
N LYS A 200 -36.61 -1.69 11.00
CA LYS A 200 -35.92 -1.62 12.29
C LYS A 200 -35.00 -2.83 12.39
N ALA A 201 -33.70 -2.58 12.46
CA ALA A 201 -32.70 -3.61 12.61
C ALA A 201 -31.92 -3.41 13.92
N ARG A 202 -31.63 -4.53 14.58
CA ARG A 202 -30.63 -4.59 15.63
C ARG A 202 -29.36 -5.11 14.98
N PHE A 203 -28.24 -4.43 15.20
CA PHE A 203 -26.94 -4.91 14.77
C PHE A 203 -26.03 -5.05 15.99
N SER A 204 -25.23 -6.09 15.99
CA SER A 204 -24.00 -6.19 16.77
C SER A 204 -22.85 -6.18 15.80
N VAL A 205 -21.87 -5.34 16.06
CA VAL A 205 -20.61 -5.25 15.32
C VAL A 205 -19.52 -5.49 16.35
N ASN A 206 -18.81 -6.59 16.22
CA ASN A 206 -17.56 -6.82 16.92
C ASN A 206 -16.44 -6.46 15.96
N GLU A 207 -15.72 -5.40 16.27
CA GLU A 207 -14.62 -4.89 15.48
C GLU A 207 -13.34 -5.03 16.29
N GLN A 208 -12.40 -5.82 15.81
CA GLN A 208 -11.06 -5.90 16.38
C GLN A 208 -10.11 -5.20 15.42
N THR A 209 -9.54 -4.11 15.88
CA THR A 209 -8.51 -3.36 15.18
C THR A 209 -7.16 -3.67 15.81
N VAL A 210 -6.27 -4.26 15.04
CA VAL A 210 -4.85 -4.37 15.38
C VAL A 210 -4.13 -3.22 14.67
N SER A 211 -3.53 -2.32 15.44
CA SER A 211 -2.67 -1.26 14.92
C SER A 211 -1.23 -1.55 15.30
N SER A 212 -0.36 -1.66 14.31
CA SER A 212 1.08 -1.70 14.53
C SER A 212 1.71 -0.42 13.98
N ARG A 213 2.71 0.08 14.69
CA ARG A 213 3.52 1.21 14.25
C ARG A 213 4.96 0.91 14.54
N GLN A 214 5.76 1.10 13.51
CA GLN A 214 7.19 0.92 13.53
C GLN A 214 7.85 2.22 13.11
N GLY A 215 8.97 2.57 13.72
CA GLY A 215 9.72 3.77 13.36
C GLY A 215 10.95 3.93 14.21
N ALA A 216 11.69 5.00 13.92
CA ALA A 216 12.83 5.41 14.72
C ALA A 216 12.81 6.92 14.88
N GLU A 217 13.33 7.36 16.01
CA GLU A 217 13.79 8.72 16.16
C GLU A 217 15.31 8.71 16.09
N VAL A 218 15.82 9.22 14.97
CA VAL A 218 17.24 9.26 14.64
C VAL A 218 17.79 10.61 15.10
N ARG A 219 18.54 10.57 16.18
CA ARG A 219 19.37 11.67 16.68
C ARG A 219 20.81 11.47 16.16
N GLY A 220 21.71 12.37 16.53
CA GLY A 220 23.09 12.35 16.06
C GLY A 220 23.31 13.16 14.79
N GLU A 221 24.58 13.34 14.45
CA GLU A 221 25.03 14.22 13.38
C GLU A 221 24.57 13.72 12.01
N LYS A 222 23.97 14.62 11.23
CA LYS A 222 23.43 14.33 9.91
C LYS A 222 24.19 15.07 8.84
N VAL A 223 24.18 14.50 7.65
CA VAL A 223 24.74 15.08 6.44
C VAL A 223 23.63 15.23 5.41
N LEU A 224 23.61 16.38 4.76
CA LEU A 224 22.77 16.65 3.61
C LEU A 224 23.52 16.32 2.33
N TYR A 225 22.87 15.54 1.47
CA TYR A 225 23.31 15.23 0.12
C TYR A 225 22.39 15.89 -0.90
N ARG A 226 23.00 16.38 -1.97
CA ARG A 226 22.30 16.74 -3.20
C ARG A 226 22.42 15.58 -4.16
N GLY A 227 21.30 15.03 -4.61
CA GLY A 227 21.27 13.93 -5.56
C GLY A 227 20.46 14.22 -6.80
N THR A 228 20.75 13.47 -7.86
CA THR A 228 19.88 13.31 -9.01
C THR A 228 19.18 11.97 -8.91
N VAL A 229 17.85 12.00 -9.05
CA VAL A 229 17.00 10.82 -9.00
C VAL A 229 16.31 10.68 -10.35
N GLN A 230 16.51 9.53 -10.99
CA GLN A 230 15.85 9.18 -12.24
C GLN A 230 14.54 8.45 -11.96
N PHE A 231 13.46 9.04 -12.41
CA PHE A 231 12.12 8.46 -12.41
C PHE A 231 11.90 7.71 -13.72
N THR A 232 11.45 6.47 -13.62
CA THR A 232 10.96 5.68 -14.75
C THR A 232 9.45 5.50 -14.58
N VAL A 233 8.69 5.90 -15.58
CA VAL A 233 7.23 5.87 -15.58
C VAL A 233 6.73 4.95 -16.67
N GLU A 234 5.79 4.09 -16.33
CA GLU A 234 5.17 3.14 -17.25
C GLU A 234 3.65 3.32 -17.24
N GLY A 235 3.03 3.44 -18.41
CA GLY A 235 1.58 3.67 -18.54
C GLY A 235 0.75 2.42 -18.86
N THR A 236 -0.51 2.42 -18.42
CA THR A 236 -1.53 1.39 -18.71
C THR A 236 -2.78 1.99 -19.37
N GLY A 237 -3.75 1.13 -19.71
CA GLY A 237 -5.02 1.52 -20.33
C GLY A 237 -4.97 1.47 -21.87
N PRO A 238 -5.98 2.04 -22.56
CA PRO A 238 -6.05 2.00 -24.02
C PRO A 238 -4.80 2.64 -24.64
N ARG A 239 -4.30 2.02 -25.72
CA ARG A 239 -3.15 2.56 -26.45
C ARG A 239 -3.62 3.67 -27.39
N SER A 240 -2.96 4.82 -27.33
CA SER A 240 -3.09 5.84 -28.38
C SER A 240 -2.52 5.29 -29.69
N VAL A 241 -2.92 5.84 -30.84
CA VAL A 241 -2.37 5.45 -32.15
C VAL A 241 -0.84 5.51 -32.16
N GLN A 242 -0.27 6.52 -31.51
CA GLN A 242 1.18 6.67 -31.37
C GLN A 242 1.81 5.54 -30.54
N ALA A 243 1.18 5.12 -29.43
CA ALA A 243 1.66 4.01 -28.61
C ALA A 243 1.46 2.62 -29.26
N ILE A 244 0.58 2.52 -30.26
CA ILE A 244 0.48 1.32 -31.11
C ILE A 244 1.66 1.26 -32.08
N LEU A 245 2.02 2.40 -32.69
CA LEU A 245 3.12 2.50 -33.64
C LEU A 245 4.51 2.47 -32.97
N ARG A 246 4.61 2.96 -31.73
CA ARG A 246 5.83 3.05 -30.92
C ARG A 246 5.56 2.55 -29.50
N PRO A 247 5.61 1.22 -29.26
CA PRO A 247 5.35 0.63 -27.95
C PRO A 247 6.26 1.19 -26.85
N GLU A 248 7.49 1.58 -27.19
CA GLU A 248 8.46 2.22 -26.30
C GLU A 248 7.98 3.57 -25.75
N ALA A 249 7.05 4.26 -26.42
CA ALA A 249 6.46 5.51 -25.94
C ALA A 249 5.60 5.33 -24.67
N ARG A 250 5.38 4.09 -24.21
CA ARG A 250 4.70 3.76 -22.94
C ARG A 250 5.64 3.70 -21.74
N VAL A 251 6.93 3.99 -21.96
CA VAL A 251 7.93 4.16 -20.91
C VAL A 251 8.56 5.53 -21.09
N ALA A 252 8.57 6.33 -20.03
CA ALA A 252 9.21 7.64 -20.01
C ALA A 252 10.18 7.72 -18.83
N THR A 253 11.27 8.44 -19.01
CA THR A 253 12.22 8.73 -17.93
C THR A 253 12.33 10.23 -17.70
N HIS A 254 12.35 10.65 -16.44
CA HIS A 254 12.52 12.05 -16.04
C HIS A 254 13.45 12.15 -14.84
N ALA A 255 14.33 13.13 -14.80
CA ALA A 255 15.27 13.31 -13.70
C ALA A 255 14.86 14.51 -12.84
N LEU A 256 14.84 14.32 -11.52
CA LEU A 256 14.64 15.39 -10.55
C LEU A 256 15.86 15.53 -9.66
N ARG A 257 16.07 16.75 -9.15
CA ARG A 257 17.08 17.02 -8.13
C ARG A 257 16.44 16.89 -6.76
N VAL A 258 17.07 16.09 -5.90
CA VAL A 258 16.56 15.76 -4.57
C VAL A 258 17.60 16.13 -3.51
N TRP A 259 17.12 16.65 -2.39
CA TRP A 259 17.91 16.81 -1.17
C TRP A 259 17.57 15.68 -0.22
N VAL A 260 18.60 14.93 0.18
CA VAL A 260 18.48 13.74 1.04
C VAL A 260 19.33 13.94 2.28
N SER A 261 18.76 13.73 3.46
CA SER A 261 19.51 13.66 4.71
C SER A 261 19.79 12.21 5.07
N LEU A 262 21.01 11.95 5.54
CA LEU A 262 21.44 10.68 6.15
C LEU A 262 22.19 10.99 7.44
N ARG A 263 22.24 10.04 8.36
CA ARG A 263 23.14 10.14 9.52
C ARG A 263 24.59 9.97 9.05
N ALA A 264 25.52 10.72 9.64
CA ALA A 264 26.91 10.79 9.16
C ALA A 264 27.64 9.44 9.24
N ASP A 265 27.40 8.70 10.33
CA ASP A 265 27.94 7.36 10.59
C ASP A 265 27.36 6.30 9.64
N GLU A 266 26.05 6.30 9.39
CA GLU A 266 25.46 5.41 8.38
C GLU A 266 25.97 5.75 6.97
N ALA A 267 26.12 7.05 6.65
CA ALA A 267 26.67 7.46 5.37
C ALA A 267 28.12 6.99 5.18
N GLN A 268 28.92 6.99 6.24
CA GLN A 268 30.28 6.44 6.23
C GLN A 268 30.27 4.91 6.06
N GLU A 269 29.38 4.17 6.74
CA GLU A 269 29.20 2.71 6.55
C GLU A 269 28.86 2.38 5.09
N LEU A 270 28.05 3.22 4.44
CA LEU A 270 27.66 3.08 3.04
C LEU A 270 28.78 3.46 2.05
N GLY A 271 29.89 4.01 2.53
CA GLY A 271 31.01 4.49 1.71
C GLY A 271 30.72 5.82 1.00
N LEU A 272 29.76 6.61 1.50
CA LEU A 272 29.48 7.95 0.97
C LEU A 272 30.49 8.97 1.50
N PRO A 273 30.92 9.94 0.66
CA PRO A 273 31.81 11.00 1.10
C PRO A 273 31.10 11.94 2.08
N LEU A 274 31.76 12.30 3.17
CA LEU A 274 31.27 13.27 4.14
C LEU A 274 31.72 14.68 3.77
N PRO A 275 30.92 15.73 4.07
CA PRO A 275 31.33 17.10 3.85
C PRO A 275 32.50 17.49 4.78
N PRO A 276 33.31 18.50 4.41
CA PRO A 276 34.43 18.95 5.23
C PRO A 276 34.00 19.32 6.65
N GLY A 277 34.79 18.90 7.65
CA GLY A 277 34.54 19.21 9.07
C GLY A 277 33.57 18.28 9.78
N VAL A 278 32.97 17.29 9.09
CA VAL A 278 32.17 16.24 9.71
C VAL A 278 33.03 15.00 9.96
N GLU A 279 33.19 14.64 11.23
CA GLU A 279 33.80 13.38 11.64
C GLU A 279 32.69 12.42 12.08
N ALA A 280 32.48 11.38 11.29
CA ALA A 280 31.56 10.31 11.64
C ALA A 280 32.28 9.25 12.50
N GLY A 281 31.60 8.81 13.56
CA GLY A 281 32.03 7.68 14.36
C GLY A 281 31.55 6.34 13.76
N GLU A 282 31.85 5.25 14.46
CA GLU A 282 31.31 3.93 14.12
C GLU A 282 29.78 3.92 14.32
N PHE A 283 29.05 3.50 13.28
CA PHE A 283 27.58 3.49 13.29
C PHE A 283 27.00 2.44 14.24
N ILE A 284 27.60 1.26 14.28
CA ILE A 284 27.27 0.19 15.20
C ILE A 284 28.51 -0.07 16.02
N LYS A 285 28.51 0.32 17.30
CA LYS A 285 29.61 0.06 18.20
C LYS A 285 29.62 -1.41 18.56
N GLN A 286 30.65 -2.13 18.11
CA GLN A 286 30.81 -3.52 18.48
C GLN A 286 30.97 -3.66 19.99
N PRO A 287 30.43 -4.73 20.59
CA PRO A 287 30.62 -4.96 22.02
C PRO A 287 32.11 -5.11 22.33
N GLU A 288 32.55 -4.55 23.46
CA GLU A 288 33.93 -4.72 23.94
C GLU A 288 34.23 -6.22 24.13
N ALA A 289 35.46 -6.63 23.82
CA ALA A 289 35.87 -8.03 23.95
C ALA A 289 35.71 -8.50 25.41
N GLY A 290 34.76 -9.41 25.64
CA GLY A 290 34.41 -9.94 26.97
C GLY A 290 33.09 -9.44 27.56
N ALA A 291 32.37 -8.54 26.88
CA ALA A 291 31.00 -8.21 27.26
C ALA A 291 30.05 -9.39 26.97
N ASP A 292 29.07 -9.62 27.85
CA ASP A 292 28.06 -10.68 27.67
C ASP A 292 27.31 -10.49 26.35
N ALA A 293 27.14 -11.60 25.62
CA ALA A 293 26.38 -11.62 24.38
C ALA A 293 24.93 -11.23 24.67
N ARG A 294 24.44 -10.23 23.93
CA ARG A 294 23.03 -9.82 23.99
C ARG A 294 22.21 -10.68 23.05
N HIS A 295 21.00 -11.02 23.49
CA HIS A 295 20.05 -11.82 22.72
C HIS A 295 18.67 -11.18 22.73
N LEU A 296 17.87 -11.49 21.70
CA LEU A 296 16.46 -11.12 21.65
C LEU A 296 15.64 -12.11 22.48
N PRO A 297 14.83 -11.69 23.47
CA PRO A 297 14.09 -12.61 24.33
C PRO A 297 13.06 -13.45 23.57
N PHE A 298 12.40 -12.86 22.57
CA PHE A 298 11.38 -13.53 21.74
C PHE A 298 11.78 -13.60 20.26
N GLY A 299 13.08 -13.53 19.96
CA GLY A 299 13.61 -13.48 18.59
C GLY A 299 13.08 -12.29 17.78
N ALA A 300 13.09 -12.44 16.45
CA ALA A 300 12.64 -11.40 15.52
C ALA A 300 11.12 -11.10 15.59
N THR A 301 10.32 -11.99 16.19
CA THR A 301 8.86 -11.84 16.36
C THR A 301 8.47 -10.97 17.56
N GLY A 302 9.42 -10.53 18.39
CA GLY A 302 9.13 -9.66 19.54
C GLY A 302 8.54 -8.31 19.09
N SER A 303 7.47 -7.84 19.73
CA SER A 303 6.79 -6.59 19.38
C SER A 303 7.65 -5.33 19.58
N SER A 304 8.74 -5.43 20.34
CA SER A 304 9.72 -4.35 20.56
C SER A 304 10.78 -4.23 19.46
N VAL A 305 10.87 -5.23 18.59
CA VAL A 305 11.86 -5.31 17.51
C VAL A 305 11.32 -4.58 16.28
N THR A 306 12.19 -3.91 15.53
CA THR A 306 11.86 -3.28 14.25
C THR A 306 12.72 -3.89 13.15
N LEU A 307 12.10 -4.15 11.99
CA LEU A 307 12.77 -4.72 10.82
C LEU A 307 13.25 -3.60 9.88
N GLY A 308 14.57 -3.49 9.69
CA GLY A 308 15.25 -2.60 8.77
C GLY A 308 15.89 -3.34 7.59
N ARG A 309 16.37 -2.58 6.60
CA ARG A 309 17.03 -3.07 5.36
C ARG A 309 16.26 -4.15 4.54
N LEU A 310 14.94 -4.26 4.69
CA LEU A 310 14.12 -5.20 3.91
C LEU A 310 13.99 -4.75 2.45
N ASP A 311 14.42 -5.59 1.52
CA ASP A 311 14.27 -5.38 0.08
C ASP A 311 13.15 -6.26 -0.50
N THR A 312 12.20 -5.60 -1.16
CA THR A 312 11.01 -6.25 -1.75
C THR A 312 11.08 -6.40 -3.27
N ALA A 313 12.04 -5.73 -3.92
CA ALA A 313 12.13 -5.72 -5.38
C ALA A 313 12.34 -7.10 -6.03
N PRO A 314 13.17 -8.01 -5.50
CA PRO A 314 13.33 -9.35 -6.05
C PRO A 314 12.03 -10.15 -5.97
N MET A 315 11.30 -10.03 -4.84
CA MET A 315 10.01 -10.69 -4.64
C MET A 315 8.99 -10.23 -5.66
N MET A 316 8.81 -8.93 -5.79
CA MET A 316 7.81 -8.36 -6.67
C MET A 316 8.14 -8.59 -8.14
N LYS A 317 9.42 -8.60 -8.50
CA LYS A 317 9.88 -9.04 -9.82
C LYS A 317 9.46 -10.50 -10.08
N ALA A 318 9.77 -11.43 -9.18
CA ALA A 318 9.42 -12.84 -9.31
C ALA A 318 7.90 -13.08 -9.38
N VAL A 319 7.11 -12.37 -8.55
CA VAL A 319 5.64 -12.43 -8.60
C VAL A 319 5.13 -11.93 -9.95
N ARG A 320 5.60 -10.79 -10.45
CA ARG A 320 5.16 -10.27 -11.76
C ARG A 320 5.55 -11.19 -12.91
N GLU A 321 6.75 -11.76 -12.87
CA GLU A 321 7.20 -12.75 -13.85
C GLU A 321 6.33 -14.01 -13.83
N LEU A 322 5.94 -14.50 -12.64
CA LEU A 322 5.00 -15.61 -12.50
C LEU A 322 3.64 -15.30 -13.13
N PHE A 323 3.09 -14.10 -12.89
CA PHE A 323 1.82 -13.67 -13.48
C PHE A 323 1.90 -13.45 -15.00
N ALA A 324 3.09 -13.13 -15.52
CA ALA A 324 3.31 -12.97 -16.95
C ALA A 324 3.55 -14.30 -17.68
N THR A 325 4.13 -15.29 -17.00
CA THR A 325 4.55 -16.58 -17.60
C THR A 325 3.52 -17.70 -17.41
N ASP A 326 2.81 -17.76 -16.28
CA ASP A 326 1.80 -18.80 -16.04
C ASP A 326 0.48 -18.45 -16.77
N PRO A 327 0.05 -19.26 -17.76
CA PRO A 327 -1.19 -19.00 -18.49
C PRO A 327 -2.44 -19.02 -17.60
N ARG A 328 -2.40 -19.65 -16.42
CA ARG A 328 -3.52 -19.69 -15.47
C ARG A 328 -3.70 -18.35 -14.73
N LEU A 329 -2.62 -17.58 -14.59
CA LEU A 329 -2.59 -16.28 -13.93
C LEU A 329 -2.71 -15.11 -14.91
N ALA A 330 -2.80 -15.40 -16.21
CA ALA A 330 -2.99 -14.39 -17.24
C ALA A 330 -4.25 -13.54 -16.99
N GLY A 331 -4.11 -12.22 -17.11
CA GLY A 331 -5.22 -11.26 -17.03
C GLY A 331 -5.65 -10.86 -15.61
N TYR A 332 -4.86 -11.18 -14.58
CA TYR A 332 -5.06 -10.66 -13.22
C TYR A 332 -4.41 -9.29 -12.98
N LEU A 333 -3.25 -9.07 -13.60
CA LEU A 333 -2.48 -7.83 -13.52
C LEU A 333 -2.55 -7.10 -14.87
N PRO A 334 -2.49 -5.75 -14.87
CA PRO A 334 -2.49 -4.97 -16.10
C PRO A 334 -1.13 -5.03 -16.79
N ALA A 335 -1.13 -4.88 -18.11
CA ALA A 335 0.09 -4.78 -18.89
C ALA A 335 0.67 -3.35 -18.78
N PHE A 336 1.82 -3.22 -18.11
CA PHE A 336 2.59 -1.98 -18.02
C PHE A 336 3.65 -1.88 -19.13
N GLY A 337 3.97 -0.64 -19.51
CA GLY A 337 5.08 -0.32 -20.41
C GLY A 337 4.88 -0.84 -21.83
N ALA A 338 5.95 -1.39 -22.41
CA ALA A 338 5.95 -1.89 -23.79
C ALA A 338 5.08 -3.15 -23.98
N THR A 339 4.71 -3.84 -22.89
CA THR A 339 3.92 -5.08 -22.92
C THR A 339 2.56 -4.84 -23.58
N ARG A 340 2.21 -5.67 -24.55
CA ARG A 340 0.94 -5.54 -25.28
C ARG A 340 -0.23 -5.94 -24.38
N PRO A 341 -1.21 -5.05 -24.14
CA PRO A 341 -2.42 -5.45 -23.43
C PRO A 341 -3.18 -6.49 -24.27
N PRO A 342 -3.85 -7.45 -23.64
CA PRO A 342 -4.74 -8.39 -24.34
C PRO A 342 -5.75 -7.65 -25.20
N ALA A 343 -6.02 -8.16 -26.40
CA ALA A 343 -7.11 -7.65 -27.22
C ALA A 343 -8.46 -7.95 -26.54
N ASP A 344 -9.43 -7.04 -26.69
CA ASP A 344 -10.83 -7.22 -26.29
C ASP A 344 -11.11 -7.34 -24.77
N LEU A 345 -10.27 -6.73 -23.92
CA LEU A 345 -10.60 -6.57 -22.50
C LEU A 345 -11.79 -5.63 -22.32
N SER A 346 -12.76 -6.05 -21.53
CA SER A 346 -13.85 -5.17 -21.11
C SER A 346 -13.36 -4.12 -20.10
N ARG A 347 -14.04 -2.97 -20.02
CA ARG A 347 -13.70 -1.92 -19.03
C ARG A 347 -13.73 -2.42 -17.59
N GLU A 348 -14.68 -3.31 -17.24
CA GLU A 348 -14.75 -3.91 -15.89
C GLU A 348 -13.52 -4.77 -15.60
N GLU A 349 -12.97 -5.47 -16.60
CA GLU A 349 -11.77 -6.28 -16.45
C GLU A 349 -10.51 -5.42 -16.33
N GLU A 350 -10.38 -4.34 -17.09
CA GLU A 350 -9.26 -3.39 -16.97
C GLU A 350 -9.25 -2.67 -15.61
N GLU A 351 -10.43 -2.31 -15.10
CA GLU A 351 -10.59 -1.76 -13.75
C GLU A 351 -10.23 -2.79 -12.68
N ALA A 352 -10.69 -4.04 -12.82
CA ALA A 352 -10.36 -5.12 -11.89
C ALA A 352 -8.84 -5.43 -11.88
N GLN A 353 -8.18 -5.41 -13.05
CA GLN A 353 -6.73 -5.60 -13.14
C GLN A 353 -5.98 -4.49 -12.41
N ARG A 354 -6.33 -3.21 -12.63
CA ARG A 354 -5.69 -2.08 -11.95
C ARG A 354 -5.96 -2.09 -10.43
N ALA A 355 -7.15 -2.49 -10.01
CA ALA A 355 -7.47 -2.66 -8.59
C ALA A 355 -6.65 -3.79 -7.95
N ASN A 356 -6.52 -4.94 -8.63
CA ASN A 356 -5.69 -6.05 -8.19
C ASN A 356 -4.21 -5.64 -8.08
N ASP A 357 -3.67 -4.91 -9.05
CA ASP A 357 -2.27 -4.44 -9.01
C ASP A 357 -2.04 -3.48 -7.85
N ARG A 358 -2.95 -2.52 -7.62
CA ARG A 358 -2.86 -1.62 -6.46
C ARG A 358 -2.93 -2.36 -5.13
N GLU A 359 -3.82 -3.34 -5.00
CA GLU A 359 -3.91 -4.19 -3.81
C GLU A 359 -2.61 -4.99 -3.59
N LEU A 360 -2.05 -5.56 -4.66
CA LEU A 360 -0.79 -6.28 -4.64
C LEU A 360 0.38 -5.38 -4.22
N MET A 361 0.55 -4.24 -4.88
CA MET A 361 1.63 -3.28 -4.61
C MET A 361 1.52 -2.71 -3.19
N ALA A 362 0.32 -2.41 -2.72
CA ALA A 362 0.12 -1.92 -1.35
C ALA A 362 0.47 -2.98 -0.31
N ALA A 363 -0.04 -4.21 -0.48
CA ALA A 363 0.14 -5.28 0.49
C ALA A 363 1.58 -5.83 0.52
N LEU A 364 2.28 -5.83 -0.62
CA LEU A 364 3.65 -6.32 -0.74
C LEU A 364 4.70 -5.19 -0.63
N SER A 365 4.28 -3.96 -0.36
CA SER A 365 5.19 -2.85 -0.12
C SER A 365 6.08 -3.11 1.10
N GLU A 366 7.33 -2.68 1.00
CA GLU A 366 8.31 -2.75 2.09
C GLU A 366 7.77 -2.22 3.42
N ALA A 367 7.11 -1.05 3.40
CA ALA A 367 6.51 -0.46 4.59
C ALA A 367 5.43 -1.35 5.20
N ASN A 368 4.57 -1.97 4.39
CA ASN A 368 3.52 -2.86 4.89
C ASN A 368 4.10 -4.16 5.47
N LEU A 369 5.14 -4.72 4.84
CA LEU A 369 5.80 -5.94 5.32
C LEU A 369 6.57 -5.70 6.63
N ARG A 370 7.27 -4.57 6.75
CA ARG A 370 7.98 -4.18 7.99
C ARG A 370 6.99 -4.01 9.15
N VAL A 371 5.93 -3.23 8.94
CA VAL A 371 4.95 -2.95 9.99
C VAL A 371 4.15 -4.20 10.39
N ASN A 372 3.94 -5.14 9.47
CA ASN A 372 3.29 -6.43 9.76
C ASN A 372 4.31 -7.57 9.92
N LYS A 373 5.54 -7.30 10.42
CA LYS A 373 6.57 -8.34 10.56
C LYS A 373 6.11 -9.56 11.35
N ASP A 374 5.29 -9.37 12.38
CA ASP A 374 4.84 -10.47 13.24
C ASP A 374 3.95 -11.43 12.44
N GLN A 375 3.10 -10.89 11.55
CA GLN A 375 2.33 -11.70 10.62
C GLN A 375 3.23 -12.31 9.55
N LEU A 376 4.17 -11.55 9.00
CA LEU A 376 5.13 -12.02 7.99
C LEU A 376 5.90 -13.25 8.48
N LEU A 377 6.40 -13.23 9.72
CA LEU A 377 7.21 -14.29 10.32
C LEU A 377 6.38 -15.43 10.96
N SER A 378 5.05 -15.33 10.95
CA SER A 378 4.16 -16.37 11.53
C SER A 378 3.16 -16.91 10.51
N THR A 379 1.99 -16.26 10.39
CA THR A 379 0.85 -16.72 9.60
C THR A 379 0.96 -16.38 8.11
N GLY A 380 1.82 -15.43 7.76
CA GLY A 380 2.00 -14.88 6.42
C GLY A 380 0.93 -13.85 6.04
N ILE A 381 1.35 -12.83 5.30
CA ILE A 381 0.49 -11.76 4.79
C ILE A 381 -0.24 -12.28 3.55
N ARG A 382 -1.56 -12.10 3.51
CA ARG A 382 -2.42 -12.64 2.45
C ARG A 382 -2.95 -11.53 1.57
N VAL A 383 -2.80 -11.70 0.26
CA VAL A 383 -3.35 -10.80 -0.77
C VAL A 383 -4.33 -11.60 -1.60
N ARG A 384 -5.51 -11.05 -1.88
CA ARG A 384 -6.53 -11.74 -2.68
C ARG A 384 -6.84 -10.97 -3.95
N LEU A 385 -6.34 -11.47 -5.06
CA LEU A 385 -6.64 -10.93 -6.38
C LEU A 385 -7.89 -11.58 -6.94
N ARG A 386 -8.79 -10.78 -7.49
CA ARG A 386 -10.09 -11.26 -7.99
C ARG A 386 -10.19 -11.07 -9.49
N ARG A 387 -10.64 -12.12 -10.17
CA ARG A 387 -10.99 -12.06 -11.59
C ARG A 387 -12.34 -12.70 -11.81
N LYS A 388 -13.20 -12.01 -12.57
CA LYS A 388 -14.47 -12.56 -13.03
C LYS A 388 -14.34 -12.84 -14.52
N THR A 389 -14.65 -14.06 -14.92
CA THR A 389 -14.88 -14.41 -16.32
C THR A 389 -16.38 -14.55 -16.57
N ALA A 390 -16.79 -14.82 -17.82
CA ALA A 390 -18.20 -15.06 -18.14
C ALA A 390 -18.81 -16.19 -17.28
N MET A 391 -18.06 -17.26 -17.04
CA MET A 391 -18.56 -18.49 -16.40
C MET A 391 -18.09 -18.71 -14.97
N HIS A 392 -16.93 -18.16 -14.60
CA HIS A 392 -16.29 -18.43 -13.31
C HIS A 392 -15.87 -17.14 -12.59
N ALA A 393 -15.85 -17.19 -11.26
CA ALA A 393 -15.15 -16.26 -10.41
C ALA A 393 -13.90 -16.97 -9.90
N HIS A 394 -12.73 -16.43 -10.24
CA HIS A 394 -11.45 -16.97 -9.84
C HIS A 394 -10.83 -16.01 -8.83
N ASP A 395 -10.48 -16.54 -7.66
CA ASP A 395 -9.77 -15.83 -6.61
C ASP A 395 -8.35 -16.41 -6.51
N VAL A 396 -7.34 -15.58 -6.74
CA VAL A 396 -5.95 -15.97 -6.49
C VAL A 396 -5.53 -15.36 -5.17
N GLN A 397 -5.11 -16.21 -4.25
CA GLN A 397 -4.58 -15.82 -2.97
C GLN A 397 -3.06 -15.99 -2.99
N LEU A 398 -2.34 -14.89 -2.78
CA LEU A 398 -0.90 -14.91 -2.51
C LEU A 398 -0.71 -14.88 -1.01
N ARG A 399 0.13 -15.78 -0.48
CA ARG A 399 0.54 -15.77 0.92
C ARG A 399 2.05 -15.57 0.99
N VAL A 400 2.46 -14.42 1.51
CA VAL A 400 3.87 -14.08 1.71
C VAL A 400 4.24 -14.37 3.14
N HIS A 401 5.25 -15.21 3.34
CA HIS A 401 5.76 -15.54 4.66
C HIS A 401 7.30 -15.48 4.67
N GLY A 402 7.86 -15.02 5.78
CA GLY A 402 9.30 -14.93 5.99
C GLY A 402 9.78 -16.00 6.95
N THR A 403 10.91 -16.62 6.64
CA THR A 403 11.65 -17.46 7.58
C THR A 403 12.93 -16.74 7.95
N MET A 404 13.10 -16.42 9.24
CA MET A 404 14.27 -15.75 9.76
C MET A 404 15.29 -16.78 10.25
N GLY A 405 16.55 -16.60 9.89
CA GLY A 405 17.68 -17.31 10.48
C GLY A 405 18.00 -16.84 11.91
N GLU A 406 19.08 -17.36 12.48
CA GLU A 406 19.53 -16.98 13.80
C GLU A 406 19.96 -15.50 13.84
N ALA A 407 19.45 -14.75 14.84
CA ALA A 407 19.79 -13.36 15.03
C ALA A 407 21.06 -13.23 15.87
N HIS A 408 22.10 -12.61 15.31
CA HIS A 408 23.36 -12.35 16.00
C HIS A 408 23.48 -10.87 16.35
N HIS A 409 24.00 -10.56 17.55
CA HIS A 409 24.22 -9.19 17.99
C HIS A 409 25.36 -8.57 17.18
N LEU A 410 25.07 -7.44 16.51
CA LEU A 410 26.07 -6.68 15.75
C LEU A 410 26.74 -5.60 16.62
N GLY A 411 26.04 -5.11 17.64
CA GLY A 411 26.49 -4.04 18.51
C GLY A 411 25.38 -3.08 18.90
N ASP A 412 25.78 -1.96 19.49
CA ASP A 412 24.86 -0.92 19.96
C ASP A 412 24.98 0.35 19.12
N MET A 413 23.85 1.04 18.99
CA MET A 413 23.69 2.30 18.28
C MET A 413 23.24 3.35 19.28
N ASP A 414 24.05 4.39 19.47
CA ASP A 414 23.67 5.54 20.27
C ASP A 414 22.79 6.48 19.45
N ASP A 415 22.03 7.36 20.13
CA ASP A 415 21.19 8.38 19.50
C ASP A 415 20.14 7.79 18.53
N TRP A 416 19.70 6.57 18.81
CA TRP A 416 18.73 5.84 17.99
C TRP A 416 17.59 5.31 18.83
N LEU A 417 16.47 6.03 18.84
CA LEU A 417 15.32 5.66 19.65
C LEU A 417 14.34 4.84 18.81
N VAL A 418 14.35 3.52 19.05
CA VAL A 418 13.48 2.56 18.37
C VAL A 418 12.05 2.69 18.88
N ARG A 419 11.11 2.87 17.96
CA ARG A 419 9.68 2.94 18.26
C ARG A 419 8.97 1.78 17.60
N ALA A 420 8.63 0.77 18.38
CA ALA A 420 7.76 -0.32 17.96
C ALA A 420 6.61 -0.42 18.93
N HIS A 421 5.38 -0.39 18.42
CA HIS A 421 4.22 -0.77 19.21
C HIS A 421 3.23 -1.57 18.39
N ALA A 422 2.65 -2.56 19.04
CA ALA A 422 1.44 -3.25 18.59
C ALA A 422 0.35 -2.97 19.63
N GLY A 423 -0.77 -2.43 19.17
CA GLY A 423 -1.96 -2.19 19.99
C GLY A 423 -3.14 -2.96 19.41
N VAL A 424 -3.91 -3.61 20.27
CA VAL A 424 -5.19 -4.21 19.90
C VAL A 424 -6.29 -3.37 20.52
N ALA A 425 -7.13 -2.80 19.68
CA ALA A 425 -8.37 -2.15 20.08
C ALA A 425 -9.54 -3.07 19.69
N ALA A 426 -10.33 -3.50 20.67
CA ALA A 426 -11.56 -4.22 20.42
C ALA A 426 -12.76 -3.32 20.74
N ASN A 427 -13.59 -3.11 19.72
CA ASN A 427 -14.85 -2.38 19.77
C ASN A 427 -15.99 -3.38 19.67
N ALA A 428 -16.74 -3.58 20.75
CA ALA A 428 -17.97 -4.35 20.72
C ALA A 428 -19.15 -3.37 20.68
N GLN A 429 -19.62 -3.02 19.48
CA GLN A 429 -20.72 -2.09 19.29
C GLN A 429 -22.05 -2.84 19.12
N THR A 430 -23.04 -2.51 19.93
CA THR A 430 -24.43 -2.91 19.69
C THR A 430 -25.27 -1.68 19.39
N GLY A 431 -26.23 -1.82 18.49
CA GLY A 431 -27.03 -0.67 18.11
C GLY A 431 -28.34 -1.01 17.46
N ARG A 432 -29.18 0.02 17.37
CA ARG A 432 -30.46 -0.02 16.67
C ARG A 432 -30.36 0.93 15.49
N SER A 433 -30.58 0.40 14.30
CA SER A 433 -30.81 1.24 13.12
C SER A 433 -32.30 1.24 12.81
N SER A 434 -32.85 2.42 12.60
CA SER A 434 -34.18 2.59 12.05
C SER A 434 -34.06 3.36 10.76
N SER A 435 -34.51 2.76 9.66
CA SER A 435 -34.69 3.46 8.39
C SER A 435 -36.18 3.64 8.13
N ARG A 436 -36.57 4.86 7.79
CA ARG A 436 -37.90 5.17 7.26
C ARG A 436 -37.73 5.55 5.81
N SER A 437 -38.50 4.94 4.93
CA SER A 437 -38.40 5.20 3.51
C SER A 437 -39.78 5.39 2.91
N ILE A 438 -39.90 6.43 2.09
CA ILE A 438 -41.13 6.83 1.41
C ILE A 438 -40.78 6.89 -0.07
N GLY A 439 -41.56 6.21 -0.90
CA GLY A 439 -41.30 6.08 -2.32
C GLY A 439 -42.56 5.87 -3.14
N GLY A 440 -42.38 5.82 -4.45
CA GLY A 440 -43.41 5.45 -5.40
C GLY A 440 -42.94 4.27 -6.24
N MET A 441 -43.83 3.32 -6.47
CA MET A 441 -43.65 2.21 -7.38
C MET A 441 -44.51 2.47 -8.62
N LEU A 442 -43.88 2.42 -9.80
CA LEU A 442 -44.51 2.44 -11.11
C LEU A 442 -44.39 1.05 -11.71
N LEU A 443 -45.52 0.44 -12.04
CA LEU A 443 -45.58 -0.86 -12.70
C LEU A 443 -46.32 -0.71 -14.03
N ALA A 444 -45.60 -0.93 -15.12
CA ALA A 444 -46.13 -0.96 -16.47
C ALA A 444 -46.20 -2.42 -16.94
N GLN A 445 -47.39 -2.90 -17.23
CA GLN A 445 -47.64 -4.25 -17.74
C GLN A 445 -48.21 -4.15 -19.15
N ALA A 446 -47.52 -4.72 -20.13
CA ALA A 446 -47.95 -4.80 -21.51
C ALA A 446 -48.26 -6.25 -21.88
N ARG A 447 -49.48 -6.48 -22.37
CA ARG A 447 -49.95 -7.78 -22.85
C ARG A 447 -50.05 -7.69 -24.36
N LEU A 448 -49.09 -8.28 -25.06
CA LEU A 448 -48.93 -8.15 -26.51
C LEU A 448 -49.67 -9.25 -27.29
N ILE A 449 -49.91 -10.43 -26.71
CA ILE A 449 -50.68 -11.54 -27.32
C ILE A 449 -51.48 -12.28 -26.22
N PRO A 450 -52.77 -12.61 -26.42
CA PRO A 450 -53.55 -13.41 -25.47
C PRO A 450 -52.94 -14.80 -25.28
N GLY A 451 -52.48 -15.13 -24.07
CA GLY A 451 -52.14 -16.49 -23.66
C GLY A 451 -50.65 -16.88 -23.62
N VAL A 452 -49.72 -16.12 -24.22
CA VAL A 452 -48.32 -16.60 -24.35
C VAL A 452 -47.24 -15.59 -23.92
N LEU A 453 -47.49 -14.27 -23.92
CA LEU A 453 -46.43 -13.31 -23.56
C LEU A 453 -46.95 -12.08 -22.80
N THR A 454 -46.51 -11.93 -21.55
CA THR A 454 -46.71 -10.74 -20.71
C THR A 454 -45.35 -10.11 -20.40
N GLY A 455 -45.15 -8.88 -20.86
CA GLY A 455 -44.00 -8.06 -20.46
C GLY A 455 -44.39 -7.12 -19.32
N SER A 456 -43.64 -7.11 -18.23
CA SER A 456 -43.85 -6.15 -17.14
C SER A 456 -42.55 -5.44 -16.80
N ALA A 457 -42.58 -4.10 -16.79
CA ALA A 457 -41.50 -3.25 -16.31
C ALA A 457 -41.92 -2.65 -14.96
N ARG A 458 -41.05 -2.80 -13.96
CA ARG A 458 -41.24 -2.24 -12.61
C ARG A 458 -40.14 -1.22 -12.36
N TYR A 459 -40.54 -0.01 -11.99
CA TYR A 459 -39.64 1.07 -11.58
C TYR A 459 -40.02 1.54 -10.18
N GLU A 460 -39.08 1.55 -9.26
CA GLU A 460 -39.31 1.93 -7.87
C GLU A 460 -38.35 3.07 -7.51
N ARG A 461 -38.90 4.20 -7.05
CA ARG A 461 -38.11 5.33 -6.56
C ARG A 461 -38.42 5.55 -5.09
N GLN A 462 -37.43 5.31 -4.24
CA GLN A 462 -37.59 5.40 -2.79
C GLN A 462 -36.58 6.39 -2.20
N SER A 463 -37.04 7.29 -1.34
CA SER A 463 -36.19 8.14 -0.51
C SER A 463 -36.16 7.56 0.91
N SER A 464 -34.97 7.36 1.49
CA SER A 464 -34.82 6.75 2.81
C SER A 464 -33.99 7.62 3.74
N GLY A 465 -34.51 7.89 4.94
CA GLY A 465 -33.77 8.49 6.05
C GLY A 465 -33.37 7.42 7.07
N THR A 466 -32.08 7.36 7.41
CA THR A 466 -31.54 6.41 8.40
C THR A 466 -31.11 7.14 9.67
N ARG A 467 -31.57 6.68 10.84
CA ARG A 467 -30.98 7.06 12.14
C ARG A 467 -30.35 5.84 12.79
N ARG A 468 -29.11 5.97 13.26
CA ARG A 468 -28.32 4.90 13.89
C ARG A 468 -27.93 5.33 15.29
N ASN A 469 -28.36 4.58 16.31
CA ASN A 469 -27.90 4.76 17.68
C ASN A 469 -26.92 3.62 18.00
N GLN A 470 -25.70 3.98 18.43
CA GLN A 470 -24.61 3.06 18.72
C GLN A 470 -24.23 3.16 20.21
N ALA A 471 -23.98 2.04 20.86
CA ALA A 471 -23.46 1.97 22.22
C ALA A 471 -22.57 0.72 22.38
N GLY A 472 -21.43 0.85 23.06
CA GLY A 472 -20.54 -0.29 23.27
C GLY A 472 -19.19 0.10 23.90
N PRO A 473 -18.57 -0.79 24.68
CA PRO A 473 -17.25 -0.56 25.23
C PRO A 473 -16.18 -0.63 24.13
N THR A 474 -15.24 0.30 24.19
CA THR A 474 -13.99 0.26 23.44
C THR A 474 -12.88 -0.15 24.40
N THR A 475 -12.36 -1.35 24.26
CA THR A 475 -11.22 -1.83 25.06
C THR A 475 -9.95 -1.66 24.25
N ARG A 476 -8.90 -1.09 24.86
CA ARG A 476 -7.59 -0.89 24.24
C ARG A 476 -6.56 -1.59 25.11
N THR A 477 -5.74 -2.46 24.52
CA THR A 477 -4.55 -2.98 25.22
C THR A 477 -3.49 -1.90 25.27
N ASP A 478 -2.80 -1.79 26.41
CA ASP A 478 -1.78 -0.76 26.63
C ASP A 478 -0.70 -0.77 25.53
N VAL A 479 -0.32 0.43 25.12
CA VAL A 479 0.70 0.67 24.11
C VAL A 479 2.01 0.86 24.84
N LEU A 480 2.92 -0.09 24.74
CA LEU A 480 4.30 0.10 25.16
C LEU A 480 4.99 1.03 24.16
N THR A 481 5.12 2.31 24.50
CA THR A 481 6.00 3.22 23.77
C THR A 481 7.42 3.01 24.26
N ASN A 482 8.20 2.28 23.48
CA ASN A 482 9.61 2.06 23.71
C ASN A 482 10.37 3.41 23.68
N GLY A 483 11.16 3.70 24.71
CA GLY A 483 11.72 5.03 24.96
C GLY A 483 13.15 5.03 25.45
N SER A 484 14.05 4.27 24.80
CA SER A 484 15.50 4.36 25.06
C SER A 484 16.23 5.09 23.95
N GLU A 485 17.26 5.85 24.35
CA GLU A 485 18.18 6.54 23.44
C GLU A 485 19.24 5.60 22.84
N LYS A 486 19.33 4.36 23.33
CA LYS A 486 20.24 3.33 22.83
C LYS A 486 19.48 2.16 22.19
N ALA A 487 19.85 1.81 20.98
CA ALA A 487 19.33 0.63 20.29
C ALA A 487 20.40 -0.46 20.19
N SER A 488 20.04 -1.71 20.42
CA SER A 488 20.88 -2.85 20.02
C SER A 488 20.50 -3.30 18.62
N ALA A 489 21.51 -3.45 17.77
CA ALA A 489 21.37 -3.94 16.41
C ALA A 489 21.71 -5.43 16.33
N PHE A 490 20.88 -6.17 15.61
CA PHE A 490 21.08 -7.58 15.32
C PHE A 490 21.00 -7.81 13.81
N GLY A 491 21.87 -8.68 13.31
CA GLY A 491 21.85 -9.17 11.93
C GLY A 491 21.13 -10.51 11.88
N ALA A 492 20.33 -10.72 10.83
CA ALA A 492 19.72 -12.01 10.56
C ALA A 492 19.50 -12.19 9.06
N ALA A 493 19.63 -13.43 8.58
CA ALA A 493 19.24 -13.78 7.23
C ALA A 493 17.72 -13.98 7.16
N LEU A 494 17.02 -13.22 6.32
CA LEU A 494 15.60 -13.38 6.06
C LEU A 494 15.39 -14.00 4.68
N ARG A 495 14.63 -15.08 4.63
CA ARG A 495 14.14 -15.65 3.37
C ARG A 495 12.66 -15.37 3.21
N LEU A 496 12.27 -14.78 2.09
CA LEU A 496 10.87 -14.54 1.76
C LEU A 496 10.34 -15.63 0.82
N ASN A 497 9.17 -16.16 1.14
CA ASN A 497 8.48 -17.18 0.35
C ASN A 497 7.07 -16.70 -0.02
N VAL A 498 6.64 -16.99 -1.25
CA VAL A 498 5.31 -16.62 -1.75
C VAL A 498 4.57 -17.87 -2.24
N ASP A 499 3.50 -18.25 -1.54
CA ASP A 499 2.61 -19.32 -1.98
C ASP A 499 1.44 -18.74 -2.77
N VAL A 500 1.19 -19.27 -3.97
CA VAL A 500 0.08 -18.83 -4.83
C VAL A 500 -0.96 -19.92 -4.92
N THR A 501 -2.14 -19.68 -4.36
CA THR A 501 -3.27 -20.61 -4.38
C THR A 501 -4.42 -20.00 -5.17
N MET A 502 -4.93 -20.73 -6.16
CA MET A 502 -6.12 -20.32 -6.91
C MET A 502 -7.33 -21.07 -6.40
N THR A 503 -8.42 -20.33 -6.17
CA THR A 503 -9.73 -20.87 -5.83
C THR A 503 -10.72 -20.48 -6.92
N SER A 504 -11.34 -21.46 -7.57
CA SER A 504 -12.34 -21.20 -8.61
C SER A 504 -13.75 -21.56 -8.17
N ARG A 505 -14.72 -20.70 -8.53
CA ARG A 505 -16.15 -20.90 -8.27
C ARG A 505 -16.98 -20.56 -9.50
N GLN A 506 -17.98 -21.39 -9.81
CA GLN A 506 -18.92 -21.13 -10.91
C GLN A 506 -19.90 -19.97 -10.61
N ARG A 507 -20.19 -19.10 -11.59
CA ARG A 507 -21.05 -17.90 -11.42
C ARG A 507 -22.56 -18.22 -11.42
N LYS A 508 -23.37 -17.35 -10.81
CA LYS A 508 -24.84 -17.43 -10.71
C LYS A 508 -25.61 -17.67 -12.03
N PRO A 509 -25.32 -17.02 -13.17
CA PRO A 509 -26.02 -17.34 -14.42
C PRO A 509 -25.76 -18.78 -14.88
N ALA A 510 -24.53 -19.29 -14.77
CA ALA A 510 -24.23 -20.70 -15.05
C ALA A 510 -24.85 -21.67 -14.02
N ARG A 511 -25.01 -21.24 -12.76
CA ARG A 511 -25.75 -21.97 -11.72
C ARG A 511 -27.25 -22.07 -12.01
N ALA A 512 -27.83 -21.08 -12.70
CA ALA A 512 -29.25 -21.10 -13.08
C ALA A 512 -29.53 -22.05 -14.25
N VAL A 513 -28.54 -22.30 -15.11
CA VAL A 513 -28.65 -23.18 -16.28
C VAL A 513 -28.47 -24.66 -15.92
N THR A 514 -27.88 -24.97 -14.75
CA THR A 514 -27.68 -26.36 -14.29
C THR A 514 -28.15 -26.56 -12.85
N PRO A 515 -29.47 -26.65 -12.59
CA PRO A 515 -29.99 -26.91 -11.25
C PRO A 515 -29.73 -28.36 -10.83
N GLY A 516 -29.14 -28.60 -9.65
CA GLY A 516 -29.43 -29.82 -8.88
C GLY A 516 -28.35 -30.88 -8.61
N ALA A 517 -27.04 -30.62 -8.76
CA ALA A 517 -26.02 -31.61 -8.38
C ALA A 517 -25.34 -31.27 -7.02
N PRO A 518 -25.58 -32.03 -5.94
CA PRO A 518 -24.88 -31.84 -4.67
C PRO A 518 -23.38 -32.13 -4.85
N GLY A 519 -22.52 -31.20 -4.42
CA GLY A 519 -21.05 -31.35 -4.45
C GLY A 519 -20.30 -30.50 -5.49
N ARG A 520 -20.97 -29.95 -6.52
CA ARG A 520 -20.35 -29.02 -7.51
C ARG A 520 -20.16 -27.58 -7.01
N ASP A 521 -20.58 -27.31 -5.77
CA ASP A 521 -20.64 -25.96 -5.19
C ASP A 521 -19.45 -25.62 -4.28
N VAL A 522 -18.54 -26.56 -4.05
CA VAL A 522 -17.36 -26.36 -3.21
C VAL A 522 -16.30 -25.63 -4.03
N PRO A 523 -15.71 -24.53 -3.52
CA PRO A 523 -14.59 -23.89 -4.17
C PRO A 523 -13.42 -24.87 -4.29
N GLU A 524 -12.94 -25.10 -5.50
CA GLU A 524 -11.74 -25.93 -5.70
C GLU A 524 -10.51 -25.07 -5.46
N ALA A 525 -9.79 -25.36 -4.37
CA ALA A 525 -8.52 -24.72 -4.05
C ALA A 525 -7.37 -25.54 -4.64
N LYS A 526 -6.55 -24.91 -5.47
CA LYS A 526 -5.37 -25.52 -6.08
C LYS A 526 -4.14 -24.64 -5.84
N LEU A 527 -3.12 -25.21 -5.20
CA LEU A 527 -1.80 -24.58 -5.13
C LEU A 527 -1.21 -24.55 -6.54
N LEU A 528 -0.84 -23.37 -7.02
CA LEU A 528 -0.29 -23.17 -8.36
C LEU A 528 1.24 -23.20 -8.34
N SER A 529 1.85 -22.45 -7.42
CA SER A 529 3.29 -22.30 -7.32
C SER A 529 3.70 -21.82 -5.93
N GLY A 530 4.93 -22.16 -5.53
CA GLY A 530 5.64 -21.57 -4.39
C GLY A 530 6.92 -20.91 -4.91
N LEU A 531 7.04 -19.59 -4.72
CA LEU A 531 8.26 -18.85 -5.05
C LEU A 531 9.13 -18.80 -3.79
N HIS A 532 10.33 -19.36 -3.89
CA HIS A 532 11.32 -19.29 -2.84
C HIS A 532 12.42 -18.31 -3.24
N LEU A 533 12.51 -17.19 -2.52
CA LEU A 533 13.50 -16.16 -2.83
C LEU A 533 14.82 -16.47 -2.12
N GLU A 534 15.86 -15.81 -2.57
CA GLU A 534 17.18 -15.84 -1.94
C GLU A 534 17.12 -15.19 -0.55
N GLU A 535 18.05 -15.61 0.29
CA GLU A 535 18.26 -15.00 1.60
C GLU A 535 18.79 -13.58 1.45
N GLN A 536 18.26 -12.68 2.28
CA GLN A 536 18.73 -11.30 2.36
C GLN A 536 19.09 -10.97 3.80
N ASP A 537 20.17 -10.21 3.97
CA ASP A 537 20.57 -9.72 5.29
C ASP A 537 19.66 -8.57 5.71
N VAL A 538 18.93 -8.79 6.79
CA VAL A 538 18.07 -7.78 7.41
C VAL A 538 18.61 -7.35 8.75
N ARG A 539 18.24 -6.15 9.15
CA ARG A 539 18.61 -5.59 10.45
C ARG A 539 17.41 -5.61 11.39
N LEU A 540 17.64 -6.07 12.61
CA LEU A 540 16.67 -6.03 13.68
C LEU A 540 17.15 -5.02 14.73
N LEU A 541 16.32 -4.01 15.00
CA LEU A 541 16.64 -3.00 16.00
C LEU A 541 15.66 -3.10 17.16
N THR A 542 16.18 -3.12 18.38
CA THR A 542 15.40 -3.11 19.62
C THR A 542 16.02 -2.12 20.60
N PRO A 543 15.26 -1.50 21.51
CA PRO A 543 15.84 -0.85 22.68
C PRO A 543 16.81 -1.79 23.39
N SER A 544 17.96 -1.27 23.79
CA SER A 544 19.04 -2.07 24.41
C SER A 544 18.57 -2.77 25.68
N GLU A 545 17.69 -2.13 26.45
CA GLU A 545 17.11 -2.60 27.70
C GLU A 545 16.14 -3.76 27.52
N PHE A 546 15.73 -4.05 26.27
CA PHE A 546 14.86 -5.19 25.95
C PHE A 546 15.63 -6.38 25.39
N THR A 547 16.97 -6.34 25.47
CA THR A 547 17.82 -7.50 25.23
C THR A 547 18.09 -8.26 26.52
N VAL A 548 18.38 -9.54 26.41
CA VAL A 548 18.71 -10.42 27.54
C VAL A 548 20.10 -11.00 27.36
N GLY A 549 20.79 -11.29 28.46
CA GLY A 549 22.09 -11.97 28.44
C GLY A 549 21.97 -13.46 28.13
N THR A 550 23.10 -14.11 27.87
CA THR A 550 23.19 -15.54 27.47
C THR A 550 22.50 -16.48 28.47
N ASP A 551 22.70 -16.28 29.78
CA ASP A 551 22.13 -17.14 30.82
C ASP A 551 20.61 -17.00 30.95
N GLU A 552 20.08 -15.80 30.73
CA GLU A 552 18.65 -15.56 30.72
C GLU A 552 18.01 -16.08 29.44
N ARG A 553 18.70 -15.93 28.29
CA ARG A 553 18.28 -16.55 27.03
C ARG A 553 18.19 -18.07 27.14
N ALA A 554 19.21 -18.72 27.73
CA ALA A 554 19.21 -20.16 27.95
C ALA A 554 18.05 -20.61 28.85
N ARG A 555 17.71 -19.82 29.89
CA ARG A 555 16.54 -20.09 30.75
C ARG A 555 15.21 -19.95 29.99
N LEU A 556 15.06 -18.92 29.17
CA LEU A 556 13.86 -18.71 28.34
C LEU A 556 13.70 -19.85 27.32
N ASP A 557 14.77 -20.25 26.66
CA ASP A 557 14.76 -21.34 25.68
C ASP A 557 14.46 -22.70 26.33
N ALA A 558 14.96 -22.93 27.55
CA ALA A 558 14.60 -24.12 28.33
C ALA A 558 13.14 -24.09 28.83
N GLY A 559 12.60 -22.90 29.14
CA GLY A 559 11.24 -22.70 29.65
C GLY A 559 10.14 -22.65 28.57
N ALA A 560 10.49 -22.41 27.30
CA ALA A 560 9.54 -22.29 26.19
C ALA A 560 8.72 -23.58 25.90
N GLY A 561 9.12 -24.71 26.48
CA GLY A 561 8.35 -25.97 26.45
C GLY A 561 7.27 -26.11 27.53
N GLN A 562 7.16 -25.17 28.47
CA GLN A 562 6.28 -25.28 29.63
C GLN A 562 5.21 -24.18 29.57
N ALA A 563 3.98 -24.56 29.22
CA ALA A 563 2.82 -23.67 29.35
C ALA A 563 2.80 -23.05 30.76
N PRO A 564 2.39 -21.78 30.91
CA PRO A 564 2.35 -21.14 32.22
C PRO A 564 1.45 -21.96 33.15
N GLY A 565 2.08 -22.69 34.07
CA GLY A 565 1.39 -23.36 35.15
C GLY A 565 0.76 -22.31 36.07
N PRO A 566 -0.32 -22.65 36.80
CA PRO A 566 -0.98 -21.71 37.69
C PRO A 566 0.03 -21.10 38.66
N GLU A 567 -0.03 -19.76 38.80
CA GLU A 567 0.79 -18.98 39.71
C GLU A 567 0.83 -19.67 41.08
N ARG A 568 2.02 -19.97 41.57
CA ARG A 568 2.19 -20.38 42.96
C ARG A 568 2.00 -19.14 43.83
N PRO A 569 1.14 -19.19 44.85
CA PRO A 569 1.03 -18.09 45.80
C PRO A 569 2.38 -17.92 46.50
N VAL A 570 2.84 -16.68 46.53
CA VAL A 570 4.01 -16.26 47.31
C VAL A 570 3.64 -16.38 48.78
N THR A 571 4.36 -17.22 49.52
CA THR A 571 4.35 -17.27 50.99
C THR A 571 5.45 -16.41 51.56
#